data_AF-A0AAD6K6F8-F1
#
_entry.id   AF-A0AAD6K6F8-F1
#
_cell.length_a   1.000
_cell.length_b   1.000
_cell.length_c   1.000
_cell.angle_alpha   90.00
_cell.angle_beta   90.00
_cell.angle_gamma   90.00
#
_symmetry.space_group_name_H-M   'P 1'
#
loop_
_entity.id
_entity.type
_entity.pdbx_description
1 polymer ?
#
loop_
_entity_poly.entity_id
_entity_poly.type
_entity_poly.pdbx_seq_one_letter_code
_entity_poly.pdbx_strand_id
1 'polypeptide(L)'
;MVPLTINCWPSVSGNETFVSIEYEPSSLFDLRNVMISAPLPALREPPSVRQIDGEWRYDSRNSILEWSILLIDNSNRSGAMEFVVPPADSSSFFPISVWFSATSTYSELKVVNILPLKGGAPPKFSQRTQLVTENYQVV
;
A
#
# COMPACT_ATOMS: atom_id res chain seq x y z
N MET A 1 -13.71 -8.65 -3.45
CA MET A 1 -13.25 -8.12 -2.15
C MET A 1 -11.81 -7.69 -2.31
N VAL A 2 -11.44 -6.50 -1.81
CA VAL A 2 -10.13 -5.88 -2.08
C VAL A 2 -9.28 -5.92 -0.79
N PRO A 3 -7.96 -6.19 -0.85
CA PRO A 3 -7.12 -6.36 0.35
C PRO A 3 -6.96 -5.09 1.19
N LEU A 4 -6.85 -3.93 0.52
CA LEU A 4 -6.59 -2.63 1.12
C LEU A 4 -7.29 -1.55 0.30
N THR A 5 -8.36 -0.95 0.81
CA THR A 5 -9.02 0.18 0.15
C THR A 5 -8.19 1.44 0.36
N ILE A 6 -8.03 2.26 -0.70
CA ILE A 6 -7.41 3.58 -0.61
C ILE A 6 -8.41 4.62 -1.06
N ASN A 7 -8.55 5.69 -0.29
CA ASN A 7 -9.29 6.88 -0.68
C ASN A 7 -8.35 8.07 -0.79
N CYS A 8 -8.62 8.99 -1.71
CA CYS A 8 -7.84 10.20 -1.90
C CYS A 8 -8.76 11.37 -2.24
N TRP A 9 -8.66 12.44 -1.47
CA TRP A 9 -9.48 13.64 -1.64
C TRP A 9 -8.59 14.89 -1.74
N PRO A 10 -8.24 15.32 -2.96
CA PRO A 10 -7.64 16.62 -3.18
C PRO A 10 -8.69 17.75 -3.06
N SER A 11 -8.33 18.84 -2.40
CA SER A 11 -9.16 20.03 -2.20
C SER A 11 -8.35 21.30 -2.44
N VAL A 12 -8.76 22.10 -3.43
CA VAL A 12 -8.09 23.36 -3.75
C VAL A 12 -8.66 24.48 -2.89
N SER A 13 -7.79 25.21 -2.19
CA SER A 13 -8.16 26.39 -1.41
C SER A 13 -7.15 27.51 -1.63
N GLY A 14 -7.60 28.58 -2.28
CA GLY A 14 -6.74 29.70 -2.65
C GLY A 14 -5.59 29.27 -3.58
N ASN A 15 -4.35 29.43 -3.10
CA ASN A 15 -3.13 29.10 -3.83
C ASN A 15 -2.48 27.79 -3.34
N GLU A 16 -3.25 26.92 -2.69
CA GLU A 16 -2.76 25.62 -2.20
C GLU A 16 -3.76 24.52 -2.55
N THR A 17 -3.26 23.29 -2.70
CA THR A 17 -4.06 22.07 -2.79
C THR A 17 -3.74 21.20 -1.59
N PHE A 18 -4.77 20.92 -0.80
CA PHE A 18 -4.74 20.05 0.37
C PHE A 18 -5.14 18.66 -0.09
N VAL A 19 -4.34 17.65 0.24
CA VAL A 19 -4.61 16.27 -0.17
C VAL A 19 -4.62 15.38 1.06
N SER A 20 -5.72 14.66 1.24
CA SER A 20 -5.83 13.59 2.24
C SER A 20 -5.90 12.24 1.54
N ILE A 21 -5.04 11.30 1.95
CA ILE A 21 -5.05 9.92 1.51
C ILE A 21 -5.29 9.03 2.72
N GLU A 22 -6.27 8.14 2.63
CA GLU A 22 -6.61 7.20 3.69
C GLU A 22 -6.53 5.75 3.21
N TYR A 23 -6.16 4.85 4.11
CA TYR A 23 -6.26 3.42 3.87
C TYR A 23 -7.24 2.74 4.84
N GLU A 24 -7.90 1.69 4.37
CA GLU A 24 -8.73 0.79 5.17
C GLU A 24 -8.50 -0.67 4.72
N PRO A 25 -7.85 -1.52 5.56
CA PRO A 25 -7.57 -2.90 5.21
C PRO A 25 -8.80 -3.79 5.38
N SER A 26 -8.91 -4.81 4.53
CA SER A 26 -9.83 -5.92 4.78
C SER A 26 -9.41 -6.72 6.03
N SER A 27 -10.36 -7.40 6.67
CA SER A 27 -10.07 -8.25 7.83
C SER A 27 -9.37 -9.58 7.51
N LEU A 28 -8.98 -9.82 6.25
CA LEU A 28 -8.48 -11.12 5.81
C LEU A 28 -6.97 -11.28 5.96
N PHE A 29 -6.22 -10.17 5.98
CA PHE A 29 -4.76 -10.19 5.89
C PHE A 29 -4.13 -9.19 6.83
N ASP A 30 -3.05 -9.61 7.49
CA ASP A 30 -2.06 -8.68 8.02
C ASP A 30 -1.11 -8.32 6.87
N LEU A 31 -1.07 -7.04 6.51
CA LEU A 31 -0.28 -6.55 5.38
C LEU A 31 1.07 -6.03 5.87
N ARG A 32 2.14 -6.39 5.18
CA ARG A 32 3.51 -6.04 5.52
C ARG A 32 4.18 -5.25 4.43
N ASN A 33 5.01 -4.31 4.88
CA ASN A 33 5.80 -3.41 4.04
C ASN A 33 4.90 -2.70 3.03
N VAL A 34 3.81 -2.12 3.51
CA VAL A 34 2.83 -1.42 2.68
C VAL A 34 3.47 -0.14 2.17
N MET A 35 3.37 0.11 0.87
CA MET A 35 3.82 1.31 0.18
C MET A 35 2.67 1.85 -0.67
N ILE A 36 2.22 3.06 -0.39
CA ILE A 36 1.21 3.78 -1.16
C ILE A 36 1.93 4.94 -1.86
N SER A 37 1.95 4.92 -3.19
CA SER A 37 2.68 5.86 -4.03
C SER A 37 1.71 6.73 -4.81
N ALA A 38 1.62 8.00 -4.43
CA ALA A 38 0.82 9.00 -5.13
C ALA A 38 1.72 9.81 -6.08
N PRO A 39 1.39 9.90 -7.38
CA PRO A 39 2.05 10.87 -8.24
C PRO A 39 1.73 12.28 -7.76
N LEU A 40 2.67 13.19 -8.00
CA LEU A 40 2.51 14.61 -7.72
C LEU A 40 2.78 15.40 -9.01
N PRO A 41 2.21 16.62 -9.13
CA PRO A 41 2.68 17.56 -10.14
C PRO A 41 4.18 17.84 -9.95
N ALA A 42 4.86 18.32 -10.98
CA ALA A 42 6.27 18.69 -10.86
C ALA A 42 6.43 19.81 -9.82
N LEU A 43 7.07 19.50 -8.69
CA LEU A 43 7.28 20.46 -7.60
C LEU A 43 8.69 21.01 -7.58
N ARG A 44 8.82 22.31 -7.28
CA ARG A 44 10.10 22.95 -6.98
C ARG A 44 10.65 22.54 -5.60
N GLU A 45 9.75 22.36 -4.64
CA GLU A 45 10.04 21.99 -3.26
C GLU A 45 9.21 20.76 -2.88
N PRO A 46 9.66 19.89 -1.95
CA PRO A 46 8.87 18.74 -1.49
C PRO A 46 7.48 19.14 -0.96
N PRO A 47 6.48 18.24 -1.02
CA PRO A 47 5.16 18.50 -0.44
C PRO A 47 5.26 18.78 1.07
N SER A 48 4.42 19.67 1.58
CA SER A 48 4.36 19.95 3.02
C SER A 48 3.44 18.94 3.71
N VAL A 49 4.02 17.86 4.24
CA VAL A 49 3.28 16.84 5.01
C VAL A 49 2.88 17.41 6.36
N ARG A 50 1.58 17.37 6.68
CA ARG A 50 0.97 17.93 7.90
C ARG A 50 0.68 16.86 8.94
N GLN A 51 0.16 15.71 8.49
CA GLN A 51 -0.14 14.55 9.32
C GLN A 51 0.24 13.28 8.55
N ILE A 52 0.72 12.27 9.26
CA ILE A 52 0.97 10.96 8.67
C ILE A 52 0.93 9.85 9.73
N ASP A 53 0.28 8.75 9.39
CA ASP A 53 0.44 7.46 10.08
C ASP A 53 1.50 6.61 9.39
N GLY A 54 2.73 6.61 9.91
CA GLY A 54 3.87 5.91 9.32
C GLY A 54 4.95 6.86 8.81
N GLU A 55 5.65 6.46 7.77
CA GLU A 55 6.80 7.18 7.23
C GLU A 55 6.56 7.62 5.79
N TRP A 56 7.18 8.72 5.35
CA TRP A 56 7.08 9.18 3.97
C TRP A 56 8.42 9.52 3.34
N ARG A 57 8.43 9.48 2.00
CA ARG A 57 9.56 9.92 1.17
C ARG A 57 9.03 10.60 -0.08
N TYR A 58 9.71 11.65 -0.53
CA TYR A 58 9.44 12.27 -1.82
C TYR A 58 10.58 11.96 -2.80
N ASP A 59 10.24 11.27 -3.89
CA ASP A 59 11.12 11.06 -5.04
C ASP A 59 10.93 12.21 -6.03
N SER A 60 11.79 13.22 -5.94
CA SER A 60 11.75 14.40 -6.80
C SER A 60 12.05 14.09 -8.28
N ARG A 61 12.77 13.01 -8.57
CA ARG A 61 13.11 12.62 -9.95
C ARG A 61 11.87 12.11 -10.69
N ASN A 62 11.03 11.34 -10.00
CA ASN A 62 9.82 10.78 -10.57
C ASN A 62 8.54 11.56 -10.19
N SER A 63 8.67 12.58 -9.33
CA SER A 63 7.54 13.34 -8.76
C SER A 63 6.52 12.42 -8.08
N ILE A 64 7.00 11.55 -7.20
CA ILE A 64 6.17 10.58 -6.46
C ILE A 64 6.33 10.82 -4.96
N LEU A 65 5.20 10.92 -4.25
CA LEU A 65 5.13 10.83 -2.80
C LEU A 65 4.87 9.38 -2.41
N GLU A 66 5.76 8.83 -1.59
CA GLU A 66 5.65 7.49 -1.06
C GLU A 66 5.26 7.55 0.41
N TRP A 67 4.23 6.80 0.77
CA TRP A 67 3.76 6.59 2.12
C TRP A 67 3.96 5.13 2.50
N SER A 68 4.74 4.89 3.55
CA SER A 68 5.11 3.54 4.00
C SER A 68 4.59 3.22 5.39
N ILE A 69 4.00 2.02 5.51
CA ILE A 69 3.54 1.43 6.77
C ILE A 69 4.13 0.02 6.88
N LEU A 70 4.88 -0.25 7.94
CA LEU A 70 5.58 -1.53 8.10
C LEU A 70 4.61 -2.71 8.26
N LEU A 71 3.55 -2.52 9.03
CA LEU A 71 2.54 -3.53 9.34
C LEU A 71 1.17 -2.87 9.46
N ILE A 72 0.20 -3.39 8.73
CA ILE A 72 -1.22 -3.08 8.92
C ILE A 72 -1.88 -4.37 9.42
N ASP A 73 -2.40 -4.33 10.64
CA ASP A 73 -3.08 -5.43 11.32
C ASP A 73 -4.30 -4.92 12.09
N ASN A 74 -4.80 -5.70 13.06
CA ASN A 74 -5.98 -5.34 13.83
C ASN A 74 -5.80 -4.11 14.75
N SER A 75 -4.58 -3.65 14.98
CA SER A 75 -4.28 -2.48 15.83
C SER A 75 -4.41 -1.13 15.09
N ASN A 76 -4.31 -1.13 13.76
CA ASN A 76 -4.30 0.06 12.92
C ASN A 76 -5.16 -0.16 11.66
N ARG A 77 -6.45 -0.40 11.87
CA ARG A 77 -7.44 -0.70 10.82
C ARG A 77 -7.90 0.52 10.03
N SER A 78 -7.24 1.65 10.22
CA SER A 78 -7.29 2.81 9.37
C SER A 78 -6.01 3.61 9.57
N GLY A 79 -5.67 4.43 8.58
CA GLY A 79 -4.62 5.43 8.73
C GLY A 79 -4.76 6.48 7.63
N ALA A 80 -4.13 7.63 7.86
CA ALA A 80 -4.21 8.78 6.97
C ALA A 80 -2.85 9.45 6.77
N MET A 81 -2.70 10.09 5.61
CA MET A 81 -1.66 11.04 5.28
C MET A 81 -2.31 12.32 4.76
N GLU A 82 -1.90 13.45 5.31
CA GLU A 82 -2.32 14.77 4.86
C GLU A 82 -1.10 15.59 4.43
N PHE A 83 -1.15 16.18 3.23
CA PHE A 83 -0.09 17.03 2.73
C PHE A 83 -0.64 18.19 1.89
N VAL A 84 0.20 19.20 1.69
CA VAL A 84 -0.11 20.39 0.92
C VAL A 84 0.90 20.58 -0.22
N VAL A 85 0.40 20.92 -1.40
CA VAL A 85 1.18 21.28 -2.59
C VAL A 85 0.67 22.60 -3.19
N PRO A 86 1.42 23.25 -4.09
CA PRO A 86 0.90 24.33 -4.93
C PRO A 86 -0.35 23.92 -5.71
N PRO A 87 -1.08 24.88 -6.32
CA PRO A 87 -2.33 24.58 -7.02
C PRO A 87 -2.12 23.53 -8.10
N ALA A 88 -2.89 22.45 -8.02
CA ALA A 88 -2.81 21.33 -8.94
C ALA A 88 -4.20 20.77 -9.24
N ASP A 89 -4.38 20.23 -10.44
CA ASP A 89 -5.60 19.50 -10.78
C ASP A 89 -5.67 18.19 -10.00
N SER A 90 -6.87 17.80 -9.59
CA SER A 90 -7.11 16.55 -8.85
C SER A 90 -6.59 15.32 -9.60
N SER A 91 -6.60 15.31 -10.93
CA SER A 91 -6.08 14.20 -11.73
C SER A 91 -4.56 14.00 -11.58
N SER A 92 -3.83 15.01 -11.09
CA SER A 92 -2.38 14.94 -10.92
C SER A 92 -1.95 13.98 -9.80
N PHE A 93 -2.88 13.58 -8.93
CA PHE A 93 -2.67 12.68 -7.80
C PHE A 93 -3.00 11.22 -8.11
N PHE A 94 -3.34 10.92 -9.36
CA PHE A 94 -3.72 9.58 -9.83
C PHE A 94 -2.89 9.15 -11.04
N PRO A 95 -2.68 7.84 -11.25
CA PRO A 95 -3.14 6.73 -10.41
C PRO A 95 -2.28 6.56 -9.15
N ILE A 96 -2.91 6.23 -8.02
CA ILE A 96 -2.20 5.85 -6.80
C ILE A 96 -1.83 4.38 -6.91
N SER A 97 -0.54 4.07 -6.83
CA SER A 97 -0.03 2.70 -6.86
C SER A 97 0.17 2.17 -5.45
N VAL A 98 -0.17 0.91 -5.21
CA VAL A 98 -0.10 0.29 -3.89
C VAL A 98 0.70 -1.00 -3.98
N TRP A 99 1.68 -1.15 -3.09
CA TRP A 99 2.46 -2.36 -2.94
C TRP A 99 2.40 -2.89 -1.52
N PHE A 100 2.22 -4.20 -1.34
CA PHE A 100 2.33 -4.85 -0.04
C PHE A 100 2.60 -6.35 -0.20
N SER A 101 2.90 -7.00 0.93
CA SER A 101 2.96 -8.46 1.03
C SER A 101 2.15 -9.00 2.21
N ALA A 102 1.65 -10.24 2.12
CA ALA A 102 1.05 -10.97 3.24
C ALA A 102 1.53 -12.42 3.26
N THR A 103 1.44 -13.09 4.41
CA THR A 103 1.84 -14.51 4.57
C THR A 103 0.69 -15.50 4.40
N SER A 104 -0.52 -15.00 4.16
CA SER A 104 -1.70 -15.77 3.77
C SER A 104 -2.15 -15.36 2.37
N THR A 105 -2.85 -16.25 1.67
CA THR A 105 -3.43 -15.99 0.35
C THR A 105 -4.94 -16.12 0.41
N TYR A 106 -5.64 -15.54 -0.57
CA TYR A 106 -7.09 -15.67 -0.70
C TYR A 106 -7.61 -17.11 -0.74
N SER A 107 -6.86 -18.01 -1.36
CA SER A 107 -7.25 -19.42 -1.52
C SER A 107 -7.03 -20.26 -0.27
N GLU A 108 -6.25 -19.76 0.68
CA GLU A 108 -5.77 -20.50 1.85
C GLU A 108 -5.13 -21.87 1.52
N LEU A 109 -4.63 -22.05 0.29
CA LEU A 109 -4.03 -23.30 -0.15
C LEU A 109 -2.78 -23.61 0.69
N LYS A 110 -2.73 -24.83 1.22
CA LYS A 110 -1.64 -25.33 2.06
C LYS A 110 -1.18 -26.69 1.57
N VAL A 111 0.14 -26.88 1.51
CA VAL A 111 0.71 -28.22 1.34
C VAL A 111 0.66 -28.91 2.69
N VAL A 112 -0.18 -29.94 2.82
CA VAL A 112 -0.38 -30.66 4.08
C VAL A 112 0.58 -31.83 4.24
N ASN A 113 1.03 -32.44 3.15
CA ASN A 113 1.93 -33.60 3.18
C ASN A 113 2.64 -33.80 1.83
N ILE A 114 3.78 -34.51 1.86
CA ILE A 114 4.50 -35.00 0.68
C ILE A 114 4.58 -36.52 0.76
N LEU A 115 4.11 -37.23 -0.27
CA LEU A 115 4.06 -38.69 -0.30
C LEU A 115 5.09 -39.27 -1.28
N PRO A 116 5.97 -40.20 -0.86
CA PRO A 116 6.91 -40.87 -1.76
C PRO A 116 6.19 -41.81 -2.74
N LEU A 117 6.52 -41.72 -4.03
CA LEU A 117 5.91 -42.57 -5.07
C LEU A 117 6.19 -44.07 -4.91
N LYS A 118 7.35 -44.42 -4.32
CA LYS A 118 7.79 -45.82 -4.14
C LYS A 118 7.51 -46.35 -2.73
N GLY A 119 6.67 -45.66 -1.95
CA GLY A 119 6.48 -45.94 -0.53
C GLY A 119 7.68 -45.49 0.33
N GLY A 120 7.52 -45.60 1.65
CA GLY A 120 8.49 -45.12 2.65
C GLY A 120 7.96 -43.95 3.49
N ALA A 121 8.79 -43.46 4.41
CA ALA A 121 8.41 -42.35 5.29
C ALA A 121 8.28 -41.03 4.52
N PRO A 122 7.26 -40.19 4.81
CA PRO A 122 7.15 -38.84 4.25
C PRO A 122 8.43 -38.02 4.49
N PRO A 123 9.01 -37.38 3.46
CA PRO A 123 10.17 -36.53 3.64
C PRO A 123 9.81 -35.27 4.43
N LYS A 124 10.80 -34.69 5.11
CA LYS A 124 10.66 -33.35 5.70
C LYS A 124 10.55 -32.31 4.58
N PHE A 125 9.70 -31.31 4.77
CA PHE A 125 9.58 -30.19 3.85
C PHE A 125 9.37 -28.89 4.60
N SER A 126 9.61 -27.78 3.92
CA SER A 126 9.23 -26.43 4.33
C SER A 126 8.38 -25.79 3.24
N GLN A 127 7.51 -24.86 3.64
CA GLN A 127 6.72 -24.07 2.70
C GLN A 127 6.82 -22.59 3.06
N ARG A 128 6.80 -21.74 2.05
CA ARG A 128 6.68 -20.29 2.19
C ARG A 128 5.49 -19.83 1.35
N THR A 129 4.50 -19.26 2.00
CA THR A 129 3.30 -18.73 1.35
C THR A 129 3.39 -17.20 1.33
N GLN A 130 3.16 -16.59 0.17
CA GLN A 130 3.14 -15.15 0.03
C GLN A 130 2.02 -14.71 -0.91
N LEU A 131 1.31 -13.66 -0.50
CA LEU A 131 0.51 -12.81 -1.38
C LEU A 131 1.31 -11.53 -1.62
N VAL A 132 1.45 -11.13 -2.88
CA VAL A 132 2.11 -9.88 -3.28
C VAL A 132 1.26 -9.19 -4.34
N THR A 133 1.30 -7.87 -4.34
CA THR A 133 0.69 -7.04 -5.39
C THR A 133 1.51 -7.09 -6.68
N GLU A 134 0.84 -7.21 -7.82
CA GLU A 134 1.47 -7.01 -9.14
C GLU A 134 1.13 -5.63 -9.68
N ASN A 135 -0.11 -5.41 -10.12
CA ASN A 135 -0.62 -4.09 -10.51
C ASN A 135 -1.85 -3.76 -9.66
N TYR A 136 -1.63 -3.02 -8.57
CA TYR A 136 -2.71 -2.58 -7.69
C TYR A 136 -2.75 -1.04 -7.67
N GLN A 137 -3.77 -0.48 -8.33
CA GLN A 137 -3.90 0.95 -8.59
C GLN A 137 -5.31 1.45 -8.27
N VAL A 138 -5.37 2.69 -7.77
CA VAL A 138 -6.61 3.48 -7.66
C VAL A 138 -6.55 4.57 -8.74
N VAL A 139 -7.60 4.65 -9.56
CA VAL A 139 -7.71 5.50 -10.75
C VAL A 139 -8.81 6.53 -10.61
#